data_AF-A0ABD2WUR3-F1
#
_entry.id   AF-A0ABD2WUR3-F1
#
_cell.length_a   1.000
_cell.length_b   1.000
_cell.length_c   1.000
_cell.angle_alpha   90.00
_cell.angle_beta   90.00
_cell.angle_gamma   90.00
#
_symmetry.space_group_name_H-M   'P 1'
#
loop_
_entity.id
_entity.type
_entity.pdbx_description
1 polymer ?
#
loop_
_entity_poly.entity_id
_entity_poly.type
_entity_poly.pdbx_seq_one_letter_code
_entity_poly.pdbx_strand_id
1 'polypeptide(L)' 'MFVGERMIGYTCTKCSKFYKMWSNYLKHKCEPPQFKCTLCPFAAFKAFILQAHQAEQHNFKVPTSSSS' A
#
# COMPACT_ATOMS: atom_id res chain seq x y z
N MET A 1 -24.97 -2.79 -32.46
CA MET A 1 -24.48 -3.42 -31.22
C MET A 1 -23.25 -2.69 -30.72
N PHE A 2 -23.35 -1.65 -29.89
CA PHE A 2 -22.16 -1.21 -29.13
C PHE A 2 -22.62 -0.72 -27.76
N VAL A 3 -22.48 -1.62 -26.79
CA VAL A 3 -22.68 -1.40 -25.35
C VAL A 3 -21.74 -0.29 -24.90
N GLY A 4 -22.28 0.64 -24.10
CA GLY A 4 -21.56 1.77 -23.55
C GLY A 4 -20.23 1.37 -22.92
N GLU A 5 -19.22 2.20 -23.17
CA GLU A 5 -17.84 2.01 -22.74
C GLU A 5 -17.74 2.01 -21.21
N ARG A 6 -17.96 0.85 -20.61
CA ARG A 6 -17.63 0.61 -19.21
C ARG A 6 -16.10 0.61 -19.16
N MET A 7 -15.49 1.73 -18.76
CA MET A 7 -14.04 1.84 -18.59
C MET A 7 -13.61 0.89 -17.47
N ILE A 8 -13.26 -0.34 -17.83
CA ILE A 8 -12.69 -1.33 -16.90
C ILE A 8 -11.25 -0.89 -16.62
N GLY A 9 -11.08 -0.13 -15.54
CA GLY A 9 -9.78 0.19 -14.99
C GLY A 9 -9.25 -0.91 -14.09
N TYR A 10 -7.95 -0.91 -13.87
CA TYR A 10 -7.24 -1.90 -13.06
C TYR A 10 -6.54 -1.22 -11.90
N THR A 11 -6.85 -1.66 -10.67
CA THR A 11 -6.27 -1.10 -9.45
C THR A 11 -5.31 -2.11 -8.84
N CYS A 12 -4.08 -1.68 -8.58
CA CYS A 12 -3.11 -2.52 -7.89
C CYS A 12 -3.44 -2.63 -6.40
N THR A 13 -3.58 -3.84 -5.86
CA THR A 13 -3.88 -4.05 -4.44
C THR A 13 -2.68 -3.81 -3.51
N LYS A 14 -1.46 -3.76 -4.07
CA LYS A 14 -0.23 -3.52 -3.30
C LYS A 14 0.00 -2.05 -3.00
N CYS A 15 -0.10 -1.20 -4.03
CA CYS A 15 0.17 0.23 -3.94
C CYS A 15 -1.06 1.12 -4.18
N SER A 16 -2.23 0.53 -4.39
CA SER A 16 -3.51 1.23 -4.66
C SER A 16 -3.49 2.15 -5.88
N LYS A 17 -2.59 1.91 -6.85
CA LYS A 17 -2.48 2.71 -8.06
C LYS A 17 -3.49 2.26 -9.11
N PHE A 18 -4.20 3.23 -9.69
CA PHE A 18 -5.20 3.00 -10.75
C PHE A 18 -4.59 3.13 -12.14
N TYR A 19 -4.99 2.22 -13.04
CA TYR A 19 -4.56 2.18 -14.44
C TYR A 19 -5.77 2.09 -15.36
N LYS A 20 -5.84 2.97 -16.35
CA LYS A 20 -6.89 2.93 -17.39
C LYS A 20 -6.69 1.82 -18.43
N MET A 21 -5.46 1.33 -18.59
CA MET A 21 -5.08 0.37 -19.63
C MET A 21 -4.50 -0.90 -19.00
N TRP A 22 -4.96 -2.07 -19.45
CA TRP A 22 -4.42 -3.37 -18.98
C TRP A 22 -2.92 -3.50 -19.24
N SER A 23 -2.45 -3.06 -20.42
CA SER A 23 -1.03 -3.13 -20.80
C SER A 23 -0.12 -2.36 -19.84
N ASN A 24 -0.58 -1.22 -19.32
CA ASN A 24 0.19 -0.45 -18.33
C ASN A 24 0.16 -1.12 -16.95
N TYR A 25 -0.98 -1.70 -16.56
CA TYR A 25 -1.08 -2.48 -15.33
C TYR A 25 -0.16 -3.70 -15.35
N LEU A 26 -0.07 -4.44 -16.47
CA LEU A 26 0.83 -5.59 -16.60
C LEU A 26 2.32 -5.20 -16.53
N LYS A 27 2.69 -4.07 -17.15
CA LYS A 27 4.06 -3.55 -17.10
C LYS A 27 4.41 -2.89 -15.77
N HIS A 28 3.41 -2.55 -14.96
CA HIS A 28 3.65 -1.93 -13.66
C HIS A 28 4.34 -2.93 -12.74
N LYS A 29 5.52 -2.54 -12.27
CA LYS A 29 6.24 -3.26 -11.21
C LYS A 29 6.07 -2.50 -9.92
N CYS A 30 5.37 -3.11 -8.96
CA CYS A 30 5.23 -2.54 -7.64
C CYS A 30 6.54 -2.72 -6.88
N GLU A 31 7.10 -1.62 -6.38
CA GLU A 31 8.28 -1.67 -5.54
C GLU A 31 7.95 -2.40 -4.23
N PRO A 32 8.92 -3.10 -3.60
CA PRO A 32 8.68 -3.72 -2.32
C PRO A 32 8.50 -2.63 -1.24
N PRO A 33 7.60 -2.84 -0.26
CA PRO A 33 7.46 -1.93 0.87
C PRO A 33 8.79 -1.80 1.62
N GLN A 34 9.20 -0.55 1.83
CA GLN A 34 10.47 -0.22 2.47
C GLN A 34 10.36 -0.34 4.01
N PHE A 35 9.14 -0.18 4.54
CA PHE A 35 8.86 -0.22 5.97
C PHE A 35 8.39 -1.63 6.35
N LYS A 36 9.30 -2.46 6.87
CA LYS A 36 8.97 -3.81 7.34
C LYS A 36 8.71 -3.81 8.85
N CYS A 37 7.70 -4.54 9.29
CA CYS A 37 7.45 -4.76 10.70
C CYS A 37 8.52 -5.72 11.26
N THR A 38 9.02 -5.43 12.45
CA THR A 38 9.96 -6.31 13.17
C THR A 38 9.26 -7.38 14.00
N LEU A 39 7.96 -7.21 14.25
CA LEU A 39 7.15 -8.09 15.11
C LEU A 39 6.43 -9.17 14.30
N CYS A 40 6.21 -8.94 13.00
CA CYS A 40 5.49 -9.86 12.11
C CYS A 40 5.94 -9.66 10.65
N PRO A 41 5.58 -10.56 9.71
CA PRO A 41 5.97 -10.45 8.30
C PRO A 41 5.22 -9.36 7.51
N PHE A 42 4.51 -8.46 8.19
CA PHE A 42 3.82 -7.34 7.55
C PHE A 42 4.81 -6.28 7.05
N ALA A 43 4.50 -5.65 5.91
CA ALA A 43 5.30 -4.56 5.39
C ALA A 43 4.42 -3.50 4.73
N ALA A 44 4.75 -2.23 4.99
CA ALA A 44 4.02 -1.07 4.54
C ALA A 44 4.85 -0.19 3.59
N PHE A 45 4.14 0.53 2.73
CA PHE A 45 4.76 1.49 1.80
C PHE A 45 5.06 2.85 2.45
N LYS A 46 4.45 3.14 3.60
CA LYS A 46 4.58 4.41 4.31
C LYS A 46 4.78 4.15 5.80
N ALA A 47 5.55 5.03 6.45
CA ALA A 47 5.84 4.95 7.88
C ALA A 47 4.55 4.97 8.73
N PHE A 48 3.63 5.90 8.46
CA PHE A 48 2.39 6.02 9.24
C PHE A 48 1.51 4.76 9.18
N ILE A 49 1.51 4.06 8.04
CA ILE A 49 0.76 2.81 7.88
C ILE A 49 1.40 1.72 8.74
N LEU A 50 2.74 1.63 8.72
CA LEU A 50 3.44 0.68 9.58
C LEU A 50 3.20 1.01 11.05
N GLN A 51 3.27 2.28 11.45
CA GLN A 51 3.04 2.71 12.82
C GLN A 51 1.63 2.38 13.31
N ALA A 52 0.60 2.71 12.51
CA ALA A 52 -0.79 2.36 12.82
C ALA A 52 -0.94 0.84 12.96
N HIS A 53 -0.43 0.07 12.00
CA HIS A 53 -0.41 -1.39 12.07
C HIS A 53 0.26 -1.90 13.35
N GLN A 54 1.43 -1.38 13.71
CA GLN A 54 2.13 -1.81 14.92
C GLN A 54 1.35 -1.41 16.18
N ALA A 55 0.72 -0.25 16.21
CA ALA A 55 -0.11 0.21 17.33
C ALA A 55 -1.41 -0.58 17.47
N GLU A 56 -2.03 -1.02 16.38
CA GLU A 56 -3.30 -1.76 16.41
C GLU A 56 -3.09 -3.27 16.58
N GLN A 57 -2.13 -3.83 15.85
CA GLN A 57 -1.87 -5.28 15.85
C GLN A 57 -0.92 -5.71 16.97
N HIS A 58 -0.03 -4.83 17.40
CA HIS A 58 0.99 -5.14 18.40
C HIS A 58 0.95 -4.20 19.61
N ASN A 59 -0.02 -3.27 19.68
CA ASN A 59 -0.05 -2.22 20.71
C ASN A 59 1.29 -1.51 20.87
N PHE A 60 2.04 -1.37 19.77
CA PHE A 60 3.35 -0.74 19.75
C PHE A 60 3.20 0.76 19.99
N LYS A 61 3.46 1.17 21.23
CA LYS A 61 3.56 2.57 21.61
C LYS A 61 4.89 3.07 21.09
N VAL A 62 4.88 3.67 19.89
CA VAL A 62 6.05 4.37 19.37
C VAL A 62 6.46 5.39 20.43
N PRO A 63 7.66 5.32 21.03
CA PRO A 63 8.11 6.39 21.89
C PRO A 63 8.27 7.60 20.98
N THR A 64 7.32 8.51 21.03
CA THR A 64 7.46 9.82 20.42
C THR A 64 8.66 10.47 21.10
N SER A 65 9.82 10.38 20.46
CA SER A 65 10.95 11.23 20.81
C SER A 65 10.60 12.64 20.32
N SER A 66 9.62 13.26 20.97
CA SER A 66 9.52 14.71 21.03
C SER A 66 10.66 15.10 21.95
N SER A 67 11.84 15.30 21.35
CA SER A 67 12.93 15.96 22.02
C SER A 67 12.60 17.44 22.05
N SER A 68 12.35 17.92 23.27
CA SER A 68 12.24 19.30 23.74
C SER A 68 10.94 20.05 23.52
#